data_AF-W1VMH7-F1
#
_entry.id   AF-W1VMH7-F1
#
_cell.length_a   1.000
_cell.length_b   1.000
_cell.length_c   1.000
_cell.angle_alpha   90.00
_cell.angle_beta   90.00
_cell.angle_gamma   90.00
#
_symmetry.space_group_name_H-M   'P 1'
#
loop_
_entity.id
_entity.type
_entity.pdbx_description
1 polymer ?
#
loop_
_entity_poly.entity_id
_entity_poly.type
_entity_poly.pdbx_seq_one_letter_code
_entity_poly.pdbx_strand_id
1 'polypeptide(L)'
;MSQHSVSGNLIGDSINATEQCMMPISVDASPDQWPAGVPALAHVPGSAPAPTTLAELTTMAVGGPVGEYVEATSESELIDAVRQADEAGRPLLVVGGGSNILAADAGFDGLVLRDARQEVSLLADDRCGGVEISATAGTTWDDLVRQAVACEWGGFETLSGIPGTVGAAP
;
A
#
# COMPACT_ATOMS: atom_id res chain seq x y z
N MET A 1 -49.69 -51.16 -22.59
CA MET A 1 -49.63 -49.67 -22.60
C MET A 1 -49.71 -49.19 -21.17
N SER A 2 -48.59 -48.79 -20.58
CA SER A 2 -48.50 -47.69 -19.60
C SER A 2 -47.03 -47.63 -19.17
N GLN A 3 -46.28 -46.67 -19.73
CA GLN A 3 -44.94 -46.35 -19.26
C GLN A 3 -45.07 -45.26 -18.20
N HIS A 4 -44.58 -45.55 -16.99
CA HIS A 4 -44.27 -44.55 -15.98
C HIS A 4 -43.06 -43.74 -16.46
N SER A 5 -43.25 -42.44 -16.69
CA SER A 5 -42.15 -41.48 -16.80
C SER A 5 -42.26 -40.55 -15.60
N VAL A 6 -41.38 -40.76 -14.62
CA VAL A 6 -41.12 -39.79 -13.55
C VAL A 6 -40.01 -38.89 -14.09
N SER A 7 -40.42 -37.74 -14.65
CA SER A 7 -39.48 -36.71 -15.08
C SER A 7 -38.96 -35.98 -13.84
N GLY A 8 -37.68 -36.13 -13.56
CA GLY A 8 -36.99 -35.48 -12.45
C GLY A 8 -37.03 -33.95 -12.59
N ASN A 9 -37.34 -33.30 -11.47
CA ASN A 9 -37.34 -31.86 -11.33
C ASN A 9 -35.88 -31.41 -11.13
N LEU A 10 -35.20 -30.97 -12.20
CA LEU A 10 -33.92 -30.29 -12.11
C LEU A 10 -34.20 -28.79 -11.89
N ILE A 11 -34.39 -28.40 -10.63
CA ILE A 11 -34.31 -27.00 -10.22
C ILE A 11 -32.82 -26.69 -10.08
N GLY A 12 -32.18 -26.34 -11.20
CA GLY A 12 -30.93 -25.61 -11.22
C GLY A 12 -31.27 -24.19 -11.64
N ASP A 13 -31.49 -23.30 -10.68
CA ASP A 13 -31.64 -21.88 -10.98
C ASP A 13 -30.34 -21.40 -11.62
N SER A 14 -30.40 -21.17 -12.94
CA SER A 14 -29.26 -20.66 -13.69
C SER A 14 -29.06 -19.20 -13.29
N ILE A 15 -28.06 -18.95 -12.45
CA ILE A 15 -27.54 -17.60 -12.17
C ILE A 15 -27.36 -16.85 -13.50
N ASN A 16 -27.96 -15.67 -13.61
CA ASN A 16 -27.92 -14.90 -14.84
C ASN A 16 -26.57 -14.15 -14.97
N ALA A 17 -26.25 -13.68 -16.17
CA ALA A 17 -24.97 -13.04 -16.46
C ALA A 17 -24.66 -11.83 -15.54
N THR A 18 -25.69 -11.09 -15.12
CA THR A 18 -25.53 -9.96 -14.20
C THR A 18 -25.16 -10.42 -12.80
N GLU A 19 -25.79 -11.48 -12.30
CA GLU A 19 -25.45 -12.10 -11.00
C GLU A 19 -24.04 -12.70 -11.01
N GLN A 20 -23.59 -13.23 -12.15
CA GLN A 20 -22.22 -13.71 -12.32
C GLN A 20 -21.18 -12.60 -12.34
N CYS A 21 -21.48 -11.43 -12.92
CA CYS A 21 -20.57 -10.29 -12.85
C CYS A 21 -20.42 -9.76 -11.43
N MET A 22 -21.52 -9.66 -10.66
CA MET A 22 -21.50 -9.09 -9.31
C MET A 22 -20.85 -9.99 -8.24
N MET A 23 -20.41 -11.20 -8.58
CA MET A 23 -19.68 -12.04 -7.63
C MET A 23 -18.26 -11.50 -7.42
N PRO A 24 -17.79 -11.43 -6.17
CA PRO A 24 -16.43 -11.00 -5.89
C PRO A 24 -15.41 -12.00 -6.44
N ILE A 25 -14.26 -11.47 -6.82
CA ILE A 25 -13.03 -12.20 -7.13
C ILE A 25 -12.27 -12.45 -5.84
N SER A 26 -12.25 -11.49 -4.92
CA SER A 26 -11.35 -11.52 -3.77
C SER A 26 -11.69 -12.64 -2.79
N VAL A 27 -10.64 -13.17 -2.16
CA VAL A 27 -10.76 -13.95 -0.93
C VAL A 27 -10.45 -13.07 0.27
N ASP A 28 -11.23 -13.22 1.34
CA ASP A 28 -10.98 -12.54 2.61
C ASP A 28 -9.75 -13.17 3.28
N ALA A 29 -8.61 -12.49 3.21
CA ALA A 29 -7.35 -12.94 3.81
C ALA A 29 -6.91 -11.99 4.93
N SER A 30 -6.65 -12.55 6.11
CA SER A 30 -6.11 -11.78 7.25
C SER A 30 -4.59 -11.59 7.11
N PRO A 31 -3.99 -10.53 7.72
CA PRO A 31 -2.57 -10.24 7.57
C PRO A 31 -1.59 -11.37 7.96
N ASP A 32 -1.99 -12.26 8.86
CA ASP A 32 -1.23 -13.45 9.26
C ASP A 32 -1.18 -14.54 8.18
N GLN A 33 -2.05 -14.47 7.17
CA GLN A 33 -2.11 -15.38 6.03
C GLN A 33 -1.30 -14.87 4.84
N TRP A 34 -0.77 -13.65 4.92
CA TRP A 34 0.03 -13.08 3.85
C TRP A 34 1.34 -13.85 3.69
N PRO A 35 1.87 -14.01 2.45
CA PRO A 35 3.20 -14.56 2.21
C PRO A 35 4.26 -13.86 3.07
N ALA A 36 5.42 -14.47 3.33
CA ALA A 36 6.50 -13.79 4.07
C ALA A 36 6.95 -12.52 3.33
N GLY A 37 7.11 -11.41 4.06
CA GLY A 37 7.52 -10.13 3.48
C GLY A 37 9.02 -9.93 3.43
N VAL A 38 9.42 -8.93 2.64
CA VAL A 38 10.81 -8.48 2.53
C VAL A 38 11.08 -7.41 3.59
N PRO A 39 12.08 -7.60 4.48
CA PRO A 39 12.41 -6.59 5.48
C PRO A 39 12.79 -5.24 4.84
N ALA A 40 12.22 -4.16 5.36
CA ALA A 40 12.63 -2.81 4.98
C ALA A 40 14.11 -2.57 5.36
N LEU A 41 14.88 -1.99 4.44
CA LEU A 41 16.29 -1.67 4.66
C LEU A 41 16.51 -0.28 5.29
N ALA A 42 15.50 0.59 5.20
CA ALA A 42 15.49 1.92 5.82
C ALA A 42 14.58 1.93 7.06
N HIS A 43 14.58 3.05 7.78
CA HIS A 43 13.75 3.29 8.96
C HIS A 43 12.28 2.91 8.72
N VAL A 44 11.64 2.31 9.71
CA VAL A 44 10.23 1.90 9.69
C VAL A 44 9.40 2.95 10.43
N PRO A 45 8.32 3.49 9.85
CA PRO A 45 7.46 4.44 10.55
C PRO A 45 6.97 3.92 11.90
N GLY A 46 6.91 4.79 12.90
CA GLY A 46 6.52 4.46 14.27
C GLY A 46 7.58 3.74 15.10
N SER A 47 8.77 3.49 14.54
CA SER A 47 9.89 2.89 15.28
C SER A 47 10.69 3.95 16.05
N ALA A 48 11.16 3.60 17.25
CA ALA A 48 11.98 4.47 18.07
C ALA A 48 13.43 3.95 18.18
N PRO A 49 14.45 4.83 18.26
CA PRO A 49 14.36 6.28 18.24
C PRO A 49 14.06 6.85 16.84
N ALA A 50 13.57 8.09 16.79
CA ALA A 50 13.40 8.82 15.54
C ALA A 50 14.75 8.97 14.81
N PRO A 51 14.76 8.94 13.47
CA PRO A 51 15.98 9.04 12.69
C PRO A 51 16.61 10.42 12.86
N THR A 52 17.93 10.43 12.92
CA THR A 52 18.75 11.63 13.06
C THR A 52 19.49 11.99 11.78
N THR A 53 19.53 11.07 10.81
CA THR A 53 20.24 11.22 9.54
C THR A 53 19.41 10.71 8.35
N LEU A 54 19.70 11.23 7.16
CA LEU A 54 19.13 10.73 5.91
C LEU A 54 19.65 9.32 5.58
N ALA A 55 20.81 8.92 6.10
CA ALA A 55 21.30 7.55 5.98
C ALA A 55 20.35 6.53 6.61
N GLU A 56 19.73 6.85 7.75
CA GLU A 56 18.73 5.98 8.39
C GLU A 56 17.42 5.90 7.57
N LEU A 57 17.14 6.94 6.77
CA LEU A 57 15.91 7.07 5.98
C LEU A 57 16.05 6.55 4.53
N THR A 58 17.24 6.13 4.09
CA THR A 58 17.49 5.72 2.71
C THR A 58 18.10 4.32 2.63
N THR A 59 17.76 3.56 1.59
CA THR A 59 18.29 2.19 1.43
C THR A 59 19.78 2.18 1.03
N MET A 60 20.29 3.29 0.52
CA MET A 60 21.73 3.46 0.24
C MET A 60 22.56 3.69 1.50
N ALA A 61 21.91 3.97 2.65
CA ALA A 61 22.56 4.21 3.93
C ALA A 61 23.61 5.35 3.88
N VAL A 62 23.33 6.39 3.11
CA VAL A 62 24.16 7.60 2.98
C VAL A 62 23.33 8.85 3.22
N GLY A 63 23.99 9.93 3.62
CA GLY A 63 23.35 11.22 3.84
C GLY A 63 23.49 11.74 5.27
N GLY A 64 23.58 13.06 5.38
CA GLY A 64 23.86 13.78 6.61
C GLY A 64 22.66 13.95 7.55
N PRO A 65 22.78 14.87 8.53
CA PRO A 65 21.74 15.12 9.53
C PRO A 65 20.40 15.54 8.94
N VAL A 66 19.33 15.18 9.63
CA VAL A 66 17.96 15.67 9.36
C VAL A 66 17.63 16.80 10.33
N GLY A 67 17.05 17.89 9.83
CA GLY A 67 16.59 19.02 10.65
C GLY A 67 15.41 18.63 11.54
N GLU A 68 14.21 18.59 10.97
CA GLU A 68 13.00 18.11 11.64
C GLU A 68 12.46 16.88 10.92
N TYR A 69 12.00 15.88 11.68
CA TYR A 69 11.39 14.68 11.13
C TYR A 69 9.96 14.54 11.68
N VAL A 70 9.00 14.38 10.77
CA VAL A 70 7.59 14.18 11.10
C VAL A 70 7.03 12.98 10.35
N GLU A 71 6.30 12.16 11.09
CA GLU A 71 5.46 11.10 10.55
C GLU A 71 4.00 11.53 10.63
N ALA A 72 3.34 11.62 9.48
CA ALA A 72 1.91 11.89 9.42
C ALA A 72 1.14 10.57 9.47
N THR A 73 0.26 10.43 10.47
CA THR A 73 -0.58 9.26 10.69
C THR A 73 -2.02 9.46 10.20
N SER A 74 -2.34 10.65 9.69
CA SER A 74 -3.62 10.97 9.07
C SER A 74 -3.44 11.87 7.83
N GLU A 75 -4.44 11.90 6.96
CA GLU A 75 -4.45 12.81 5.81
C GLU A 75 -4.35 14.28 6.24
N SER A 76 -5.08 14.65 7.30
CA SER A 76 -5.04 16.00 7.86
C SER A 76 -3.64 16.37 8.37
N GLU A 77 -2.96 15.47 9.08
CA GLU A 77 -1.58 15.72 9.54
C GLU A 77 -0.62 15.91 8.38
N LEU A 78 -0.76 15.13 7.31
CA LEU A 78 0.08 15.26 6.12
C LEU A 78 -0.15 16.63 5.45
N ILE A 79 -1.40 17.01 5.24
CA ILE A 79 -1.78 18.31 4.64
C ILE A 79 -1.29 19.47 5.51
N ASP A 80 -1.48 19.38 6.82
CA ASP A 80 -1.10 20.45 7.75
C ASP A 80 0.42 20.58 7.86
N ALA A 81 1.18 19.48 7.84
CA ALA A 81 2.64 19.54 7.83
C ALA A 81 3.19 20.22 6.57
N VAL A 82 2.61 19.91 5.40
CA VAL A 82 2.95 20.59 4.14
C VAL A 82 2.61 22.08 4.23
N ARG A 83 1.38 22.41 4.64
CA ARG A 83 0.93 23.81 4.74
C ARG A 83 1.80 24.63 5.70
N GLN A 84 2.14 24.07 6.86
CA GLN A 84 2.99 24.75 7.83
C GLN A 84 4.41 24.98 7.30
N ALA A 85 4.97 24.04 6.54
CA ALA A 85 6.27 24.22 5.90
C ALA A 85 6.23 25.35 4.86
N ASP A 86 5.19 25.38 4.02
CA ASP A 86 4.99 26.44 3.02
C ASP A 86 4.81 27.83 3.67
N GLU A 87 3.94 27.92 4.68
CA GLU A 87 3.68 29.18 5.42
C GLU A 87 4.94 29.71 6.12
N ALA A 88 5.80 28.82 6.61
CA ALA A 88 7.07 29.17 7.24
C ALA A 88 8.20 29.44 6.24
N GLY A 89 7.99 29.17 4.94
CA GLY A 89 9.06 29.19 3.93
C GLY A 89 10.17 28.17 4.19
N ARG A 90 9.84 27.09 4.93
CA ARG A 90 10.78 26.05 5.34
C ARG A 90 10.92 25.00 4.22
N PRO A 91 12.13 24.62 3.80
CA PRO A 91 12.32 23.53 2.86
C PRO A 91 11.66 22.23 3.35
N LEU A 92 10.94 21.56 2.46
CA LEU A 92 10.24 20.30 2.73
C LEU A 92 10.79 19.18 1.84
N LEU A 93 11.07 18.03 2.45
CA LEU A 93 11.41 16.79 1.76
C LEU A 93 10.40 15.72 2.17
N VAL A 94 9.60 15.24 1.21
CA VAL A 94 8.72 14.09 1.44
C VAL A 94 9.47 12.80 1.11
N VAL A 95 9.53 11.86 2.05
CA VAL A 95 10.23 10.58 1.90
C VAL A 95 9.23 9.42 2.03
N GLY A 96 9.22 8.53 1.04
CA GLY A 96 8.56 7.23 1.11
C GLY A 96 9.44 6.21 1.82
N GLY A 97 9.80 5.12 1.12
CA GLY A 97 10.74 4.10 1.63
C GLY A 97 12.23 4.44 1.43
N GLY A 98 12.55 5.59 0.83
CA GLY A 98 13.93 6.04 0.61
C GLY A 98 14.77 5.17 -0.34
N SER A 99 14.12 4.33 -1.15
CA SER A 99 14.78 3.37 -2.06
C SER A 99 15.38 4.00 -3.32
N ASN A 100 14.98 5.23 -3.63
CA ASN A 100 15.42 5.97 -4.81
C ASN A 100 15.91 7.40 -4.45
N ILE A 101 16.57 7.54 -3.31
CA ILE A 101 17.13 8.81 -2.84
C ILE A 101 18.64 8.65 -2.64
N LEU A 102 19.42 9.51 -3.30
CA LEU A 102 20.84 9.71 -3.03
C LEU A 102 21.02 11.00 -2.23
N ALA A 103 21.21 10.88 -0.93
CA ALA A 103 21.31 12.02 -0.02
C ALA A 103 22.76 12.50 0.16
N ALA A 104 22.95 13.81 0.25
CA ALA A 104 24.26 14.41 0.49
C ALA A 104 24.65 14.36 1.98
N ASP A 105 25.95 14.24 2.27
CA ASP A 105 26.50 14.24 3.63
C ASP A 105 26.28 15.56 4.38
N ALA A 106 25.99 16.64 3.66
CA ALA A 106 25.63 17.93 4.26
C ALA A 106 24.29 17.87 5.03
N GLY A 107 23.44 16.87 4.76
CA GLY A 107 22.13 16.72 5.38
C GLY A 107 21.04 17.58 4.75
N PHE A 108 19.92 17.69 5.45
CA PHE A 108 18.77 18.49 5.03
C PHE A 108 18.26 19.33 6.21
N ASP A 109 18.55 20.62 6.16
CA ASP A 109 18.13 21.63 7.15
C ASP A 109 16.70 22.13 6.81
N GLY A 110 15.73 21.26 7.00
CA GLY A 110 14.32 21.49 6.71
C GLY A 110 13.43 20.44 7.37
N LEU A 111 12.16 20.41 6.96
CA LEU A 111 11.23 19.37 7.39
C LEU A 111 11.34 18.14 6.48
N VAL A 112 11.63 16.99 7.06
CA VAL A 112 11.47 15.69 6.42
C VAL A 112 10.14 15.10 6.86
N LEU A 113 9.23 14.92 5.91
CA LEU A 113 7.88 14.42 6.14
C LEU A 113 7.71 13.02 5.56
N ARG A 114 7.12 12.12 6.34
CA ARG A 114 6.79 10.76 5.91
C ARG A 114 5.32 10.48 6.15
N ASP A 115 4.66 9.90 5.15
CA ASP A 115 3.32 9.33 5.32
C ASP A 115 3.46 7.96 6.02
N ALA A 116 2.93 7.86 7.24
CA ALA A 116 2.98 6.64 8.04
C ALA A 116 1.70 5.80 7.93
N ARG A 117 0.70 6.26 7.18
CA ARG A 117 -0.55 5.51 6.95
C ARG A 117 -0.28 4.22 6.17
N GLN A 118 -1.01 3.16 6.52
CA GLN A 118 -0.92 1.82 5.91
C GLN A 118 -2.32 1.31 5.55
N GLU A 119 -3.13 2.15 4.92
CA GLU A 119 -4.52 1.82 4.58
C GLU A 119 -4.61 1.33 3.14
N VAL A 120 -5.38 0.26 2.95
CA VAL A 120 -5.79 -0.28 1.63
C VAL A 120 -7.29 -0.55 1.70
N SER A 121 -8.03 -0.02 0.74
CA SER A 121 -9.48 -0.11 0.65
C SER A 121 -9.89 -0.68 -0.71
N LEU A 122 -10.88 -1.57 -0.69
CA LEU A 122 -11.49 -2.14 -1.88
C LEU A 122 -12.61 -1.21 -2.35
N LEU A 123 -12.47 -0.66 -3.56
CA LEU A 123 -13.45 0.25 -4.17
C LEU A 123 -14.45 -0.51 -5.06
N ALA A 124 -13.97 -1.54 -5.77
CA ALA A 124 -14.77 -2.43 -6.58
C ALA A 124 -14.16 -3.84 -6.57
N ASP A 125 -15.03 -4.85 -6.63
CA ASP A 125 -14.66 -6.26 -6.74
C ASP A 125 -15.76 -7.03 -7.45
N ASP A 126 -15.59 -7.19 -8.76
CA ASP A 126 -16.56 -7.86 -9.59
C ASP A 126 -15.85 -8.65 -10.70
N ARG A 127 -16.39 -9.83 -11.05
CA ARG A 127 -15.76 -10.74 -12.02
C ARG A 127 -15.56 -10.15 -13.42
N CYS A 128 -16.30 -9.10 -13.77
CA CYS A 128 -16.30 -8.51 -15.11
C CYS A 128 -15.46 -7.23 -15.20
N GLY A 129 -15.36 -6.46 -14.13
CA GLY A 129 -14.62 -5.21 -13.98
C GLY A 129 -13.29 -5.35 -13.25
N GLY A 130 -13.08 -6.46 -12.54
CA GLY A 130 -11.87 -6.73 -11.78
C GLY A 130 -11.91 -6.17 -10.36
N VAL A 131 -10.73 -5.92 -9.82
CA VAL A 131 -10.53 -5.36 -8.49
C VAL A 131 -9.98 -3.94 -8.63
N GLU A 132 -10.66 -2.98 -8.01
CA GLU A 132 -10.19 -1.61 -7.86
C GLU A 132 -9.91 -1.33 -6.39
N ILE A 133 -8.72 -0.80 -6.11
CA ILE A 133 -8.29 -0.50 -4.75
C ILE A 133 -7.78 0.94 -4.64
N SER A 134 -7.91 1.51 -3.46
CA SER A 134 -7.21 2.73 -3.07
C SER A 134 -6.30 2.42 -1.88
N ALA A 135 -5.04 2.84 -1.97
CA ALA A 135 -4.05 2.68 -0.93
C ALA A 135 -3.42 4.03 -0.57
N THR A 136 -3.12 4.25 0.71
CA THR A 136 -2.42 5.45 1.16
C THR A 136 -1.00 5.51 0.62
N ALA A 137 -0.47 6.72 0.42
CA ALA A 137 0.87 6.90 -0.15
C ALA A 137 2.00 6.29 0.71
N GLY A 138 1.79 6.24 2.03
CA GLY A 138 2.67 5.59 3.00
C GLY A 138 2.64 4.05 2.98
N THR A 139 1.64 3.44 2.35
CA THR A 139 1.48 1.98 2.33
C THR A 139 2.74 1.32 1.76
N THR A 140 3.29 0.37 2.50
CA THR A 140 4.49 -0.36 2.08
C THR A 140 4.19 -1.15 0.82
N TRP A 141 5.01 -1.00 -0.22
CA TRP A 141 4.75 -1.63 -1.52
C TRP A 141 4.70 -3.16 -1.42
N ASP A 142 5.65 -3.75 -0.70
CA ASP A 142 5.69 -5.20 -0.49
C ASP A 142 4.46 -5.70 0.28
N ASP A 143 3.99 -4.97 1.29
CA ASP A 143 2.77 -5.33 2.03
C ASP A 143 1.52 -5.26 1.14
N LEU A 144 1.42 -4.25 0.26
CA LEU A 144 0.35 -4.21 -0.74
C LEU A 144 0.40 -5.42 -1.68
N VAL A 145 1.58 -5.79 -2.19
CA VAL A 145 1.72 -6.97 -3.06
C VAL A 145 1.37 -8.24 -2.31
N ARG A 146 1.79 -8.39 -1.06
CA ARG A 146 1.48 -9.55 -0.22
C ARG A 146 -0.01 -9.68 0.05
N GLN A 147 -0.68 -8.57 0.36
CA GLN A 147 -2.13 -8.52 0.51
C GLN A 147 -2.81 -8.90 -0.80
N ALA A 148 -2.39 -8.31 -1.92
CA ALA A 148 -2.96 -8.60 -3.24
C ALA A 148 -2.85 -10.09 -3.60
N VAL A 149 -1.69 -10.70 -3.38
CA VAL A 149 -1.49 -12.14 -3.59
C VAL A 149 -2.37 -12.97 -2.66
N ALA A 150 -2.47 -12.60 -1.38
CA ALA A 150 -3.31 -13.32 -0.42
C ALA A 150 -4.81 -13.21 -0.74
N CYS A 151 -5.24 -12.08 -1.31
CA CYS A 151 -6.62 -11.81 -1.73
C CYS A 151 -6.93 -12.25 -3.18
N GLU A 152 -5.99 -12.90 -3.87
CA GLU A 152 -6.13 -13.33 -5.27
C GLU A 152 -6.33 -12.19 -6.29
N TRP A 153 -5.84 -10.98 -5.98
CA TRP A 153 -5.83 -9.84 -6.90
C TRP A 153 -4.72 -10.02 -7.95
N GLY A 154 -5.11 -10.45 -9.15
CA GLY A 154 -4.18 -10.70 -10.24
C GLY A 154 -3.45 -9.43 -10.73
N GLY A 155 -2.18 -9.58 -11.12
CA GLY A 155 -1.35 -8.53 -11.71
C GLY A 155 -0.29 -7.95 -10.77
N PHE A 156 -0.38 -8.22 -9.46
CA PHE A 156 0.56 -7.74 -8.46
C PHE A 156 1.77 -8.65 -8.26
N GLU A 157 1.68 -9.93 -8.65
CA GLU A 157 2.70 -10.94 -8.36
C GLU A 157 4.08 -10.59 -8.95
N THR A 158 4.10 -9.91 -10.11
CA THR A 158 5.35 -9.50 -10.77
C THR A 158 6.03 -8.30 -10.11
N LEU A 159 5.37 -7.67 -9.14
CA LEU A 159 5.81 -6.43 -8.49
C LEU A 159 6.40 -6.68 -7.09
N SER A 160 6.46 -7.94 -6.64
CA SER A 160 7.00 -8.34 -5.34
C SER A 160 8.48 -7.98 -5.20
N GLY A 161 8.89 -7.59 -3.99
CA GLY A 161 10.29 -7.29 -3.67
C GLY A 161 10.80 -5.93 -4.13
N ILE A 162 9.97 -5.10 -4.77
CA ILE A 162 10.31 -3.70 -5.04
C ILE A 162 10.24 -2.92 -3.71
N PRO A 163 11.34 -2.30 -3.25
CA PRO A 163 11.32 -1.53 -2.02
C PRO A 163 10.70 -0.14 -2.24
N GLY A 164 9.93 0.34 -1.28
CA GLY A 164 9.33 1.66 -1.35
C GLY A 164 7.92 1.68 -0.76
N THR A 165 7.24 2.79 -0.99
CA THR A 165 5.83 2.96 -0.64
C THR A 165 5.02 3.24 -1.89
N VAL A 166 3.71 3.00 -1.84
CA VAL A 166 2.78 3.17 -2.97
C VAL A 166 2.89 4.55 -3.61
N GLY A 167 2.96 5.62 -2.80
CA GLY A 167 3.05 6.99 -3.31
C GLY A 167 4.36 7.33 -4.03
N ALA A 168 5.37 6.44 -3.94
CA ALA A 168 6.67 6.61 -4.58
C ALA A 168 6.87 5.71 -5.82
N ALA A 169 5.89 4.90 -6.20
CA ALA A 169 5.99 3.90 -7.28
C ALA A 169 5.42 4.31 -8.66
N PRO A 170 5.05 5.59 -8.90
CA PRO A 170 3.98 6.03 -9.81
C PRO A 170 3.88 5.31 -11.17
#